data_AF-A0A2S7SQ90-F1
#
_entry.id   AF-A0A2S7SQ90-F1
#
_cell.length_a   1.000
_cell.length_b   1.000
_cell.length_c   1.000
_cell.angle_alpha   90.00
_cell.angle_beta   90.00
_cell.angle_gamma   90.00
#
_symmetry.space_group_name_H-M   'P 1'
#
loop_
_entity.id
_entity.type
_entity.pdbx_description
1 polymer ?
#
loop_
_entity_poly.entity_id
_entity_poly.type
_entity_poly.pdbx_seq_one_letter_code
_entity_poly.pdbx_strand_id
1 'polypeptide(L)'
;MKNLVAGLLLLLPLFAFAKENPYAKIDKYAASIGYLSSDELAKTLTAPYTSDSEKVRSIFYWITQHISYDFYEYHHPTIEGYSLDDDEDSVKAEDAFYERYAEKVLKKKMGICEGYSTLFKLLCDKAHITCIKISGHSKASVEEIGQPFYEDHSWNAIKINGGWKLIDACWASGNSDNTNTKFTKKYDDYYYCTPPCMFALNHYPTDSSLLFITEPLSKIDFINYPAIHSENKLIVLEKFSPLNGKINARIGDTLRFELTVRSGSDSVSKKYGSFITEFDVTGKILSPYSRLEKLQHFKTENNKIYYDYKVWNNKITKLCLLYNNNYLLSYRLVVQK
;
A
#
# COMPACT_ATOMS: atom_id res chain seq x y z
N MET A 1 13.28 -61.17 26.81
CA MET A 1 12.83 -59.93 27.47
C MET A 1 13.29 -58.75 26.62
N LYS A 2 12.41 -58.19 25.78
CA LYS A 2 12.69 -57.01 24.96
C LYS A 2 12.10 -55.80 25.68
N ASN A 3 12.95 -54.92 26.20
CA ASN A 3 12.51 -53.68 26.83
C ASN A 3 12.09 -52.69 25.75
N LEU A 4 10.78 -52.41 25.65
CA LEU A 4 10.26 -51.27 24.90
C LEU A 4 10.49 -50.01 25.73
N VAL A 5 11.42 -49.15 25.28
CA VAL A 5 11.52 -47.77 25.76
C VAL A 5 10.49 -46.96 24.99
N ALA A 6 9.37 -46.65 25.65
CA ALA A 6 8.38 -45.70 25.13
C ALA A 6 8.97 -44.28 25.25
N GLY A 7 9.44 -43.74 24.13
CA GLY A 7 9.87 -42.35 24.04
C GLY A 7 8.65 -41.43 24.12
N LEU A 8 8.52 -40.72 25.25
CA LEU A 8 7.54 -39.66 25.45
C LEU A 8 7.92 -38.47 24.56
N LEU A 9 7.26 -38.32 23.41
CA LEU A 9 7.37 -37.13 22.57
C LEU A 9 6.70 -35.96 23.30
N LEU A 10 7.50 -35.15 24.01
CA LEU A 10 7.10 -33.84 24.51
C LEU A 10 6.87 -32.91 23.32
N LEU A 11 5.61 -32.81 22.87
CA LEU A 11 5.13 -31.75 22.00
C LEU A 11 5.21 -30.43 22.76
N LEU A 12 6.37 -29.76 22.72
CA LEU A 12 6.48 -28.36 23.11
C LEU A 12 5.60 -27.55 22.13
N PRO A 13 4.59 -26.80 22.61
CA PRO A 13 3.84 -25.92 21.75
C PRO A 13 4.80 -24.84 21.25
N LEU A 14 5.05 -24.84 19.94
CA LEU A 14 5.64 -23.70 19.24
C LEU A 14 4.66 -22.53 19.37
N PHE A 15 4.81 -21.74 20.43
CA PHE A 15 4.22 -20.41 20.48
C PHE A 15 4.94 -19.57 19.42
N ALA A 16 4.31 -19.44 18.26
CA ALA A 16 4.67 -18.38 17.32
C ALA A 16 4.38 -17.06 18.05
N PHE A 17 5.42 -16.36 18.46
CA PHE A 17 5.30 -14.98 18.93
C PHE A 17 4.88 -14.13 17.74
N ALA A 18 3.57 -13.91 17.56
CA ALA A 18 3.09 -12.83 16.73
C ALA A 18 3.63 -11.53 17.35
N LYS A 19 4.42 -10.78 16.59
CA LYS A 19 4.92 -9.47 17.04
C LYS A 19 3.69 -8.58 17.30
N GLU A 20 3.48 -8.21 18.55
CA GLU A 20 2.35 -7.38 18.97
C GLU A 20 2.41 -6.03 18.23
N ASN A 21 1.27 -5.53 17.75
CA ASN A 21 1.19 -4.21 17.12
C ASN A 21 1.67 -3.16 18.14
N PRO A 22 2.82 -2.49 17.92
CA PRO A 22 3.39 -1.56 18.89
C PRO A 22 2.49 -0.33 19.14
N TYR A 23 1.52 -0.07 18.25
CA TYR A 23 0.60 1.06 18.33
C TYR A 23 -0.79 0.69 18.86
N ALA A 24 -1.04 -0.56 19.27
CA ALA A 24 -2.37 -1.04 19.62
C ALA A 24 -3.12 -0.15 20.65
N LYS A 25 -2.40 0.42 21.62
CA LYS A 25 -2.98 1.35 22.60
C LYS A 25 -3.39 2.69 21.97
N ILE A 26 -2.56 3.23 21.09
CA ILE A 26 -2.80 4.48 20.36
C ILE A 26 -3.98 4.31 19.42
N ASP A 27 -3.99 3.21 18.68
CA ASP A 27 -5.04 2.85 17.73
C ASP A 27 -6.40 2.76 18.42
N LYS A 28 -6.44 2.06 19.57
CA LYS A 28 -7.66 1.93 20.38
C LYS A 28 -8.15 3.29 20.90
N TYR A 29 -7.24 4.13 21.37
CA TYR A 29 -7.59 5.48 21.84
C TYR A 29 -8.15 6.32 20.69
N ALA A 30 -7.42 6.43 19.58
CA ALA A 30 -7.83 7.18 18.39
C ALA A 30 -9.20 6.72 17.88
N ALA A 31 -9.44 5.42 17.73
CA ALA A 31 -10.74 4.91 17.28
C ALA A 31 -11.91 5.26 18.21
N SER A 32 -11.66 5.56 19.48
CA SER A 32 -12.72 5.90 20.45
C SER A 32 -13.14 7.37 20.41
N ILE A 33 -12.34 8.24 19.78
CA ILE A 33 -12.61 9.67 19.73
C ILE A 33 -13.66 9.95 18.66
N GLY A 34 -14.80 10.53 19.07
CA GLY A 34 -15.87 10.93 18.18
C GLY A 34 -15.52 12.16 17.33
N TYR A 35 -16.56 12.76 16.74
CA TYR A 35 -16.41 14.03 16.03
C TYR A 35 -16.11 15.17 17.00
N LEU A 36 -15.18 16.04 16.63
CA LEU A 36 -14.78 17.27 17.30
C LEU A 36 -14.48 18.33 16.24
N SER A 37 -14.35 19.60 16.65
CA SER A 37 -13.73 20.62 15.77
C SER A 37 -12.29 20.21 15.44
N SER A 38 -11.73 20.70 14.33
CA SER A 38 -10.36 20.35 13.92
C SER A 38 -9.31 20.68 14.99
N ASP A 39 -9.45 21.81 15.69
CA ASP A 39 -8.57 22.22 16.79
C ASP A 39 -8.67 21.28 18.00
N GLU A 40 -9.90 21.00 18.45
CA GLU A 40 -10.14 20.08 19.56
C GLU A 40 -9.72 18.65 19.21
N LEU A 41 -9.94 18.24 17.96
CA LEU A 41 -9.58 16.91 17.47
C LEU A 41 -8.06 16.75 17.46
N ALA A 42 -7.32 17.68 16.85
CA ALA A 42 -5.87 17.64 16.82
C ALA A 42 -5.30 17.62 18.24
N LYS A 43 -5.79 18.49 19.13
CA LYS A 43 -5.39 18.50 20.54
C LYS A 43 -5.73 17.18 21.25
N THR A 44 -6.94 16.67 21.10
CA THR A 44 -7.40 15.45 21.79
C THR A 44 -6.61 14.22 21.35
N LEU A 45 -6.31 14.11 20.05
CA LEU A 45 -5.54 13.00 19.50
C LEU A 45 -4.06 13.05 19.87
N THR A 46 -3.51 14.23 20.16
CA THR A 46 -2.05 14.39 20.35
C THR A 46 -1.62 14.68 21.77
N ALA A 47 -2.48 15.26 22.62
CA ALA A 47 -2.14 15.60 24.01
C ALA A 47 -1.63 14.42 24.87
N PRO A 48 -2.07 13.17 24.69
CA PRO A 48 -1.53 12.03 25.45
C PRO A 48 -0.09 11.65 25.08
N TYR A 49 0.47 12.19 24.00
CA TYR A 49 1.72 11.69 23.41
C TYR A 49 2.79 12.78 23.33
N THR A 50 4.02 12.39 23.64
CA THR A 50 5.18 13.30 23.58
C THR A 50 5.90 13.22 22.24
N SER A 51 6.01 12.03 21.64
CA SER A 51 6.73 11.86 20.38
C SER A 51 5.86 12.17 19.17
N ASP A 52 6.46 12.78 18.15
CA ASP A 52 5.74 13.08 16.91
C ASP A 52 5.25 11.80 16.21
N SER A 53 6.00 10.70 16.30
CA SER A 53 5.54 9.40 15.77
C SER A 53 4.22 8.94 16.38
N GLU A 54 4.05 9.06 17.69
CA GLU A 54 2.82 8.65 18.38
C GLU A 54 1.66 9.60 18.07
N LYS A 55 1.91 10.90 18.02
CA LYS A 55 0.91 11.91 17.61
C LYS A 55 0.41 11.66 16.20
N VAL A 56 1.34 11.49 15.25
CA VAL A 56 1.03 11.15 13.85
C VAL A 56 0.27 9.84 13.78
N ARG A 57 0.67 8.82 14.55
CA ARG A 57 -0.05 7.54 14.60
C ARG A 57 -1.50 7.74 14.97
N SER A 58 -1.76 8.53 16.02
CA SER A 58 -3.12 8.78 16.49
C SER A 58 -3.96 9.53 15.46
N ILE A 59 -3.40 10.55 14.79
CA ILE A 59 -4.07 11.31 13.73
C ILE A 59 -4.39 10.40 12.54
N PHE A 60 -3.37 9.68 12.03
CA PHE A 60 -3.50 8.75 10.92
C PHE A 60 -4.60 7.73 11.19
N TYR A 61 -4.51 7.03 12.32
CA TYR A 61 -5.45 5.97 12.65
C TYR A 61 -6.86 6.53 12.81
N TRP A 62 -7.03 7.68 13.47
CA TRP A 62 -8.35 8.32 13.59
C TRP A 62 -8.99 8.56 12.21
N ILE A 63 -8.25 9.14 11.26
CA ILE A 63 -8.73 9.38 9.90
C ILE A 63 -9.15 8.07 9.24
N THR A 64 -8.30 7.04 9.29
CA THR A 64 -8.62 5.74 8.68
C THR A 64 -9.87 5.08 9.26
N GLN A 65 -10.21 5.45 10.50
CA GLN A 65 -11.37 4.91 11.18
C GLN A 65 -12.64 5.72 10.98
N HIS A 66 -12.55 7.01 10.65
CA HIS A 66 -13.68 7.92 10.69
C HIS A 66 -14.05 8.54 9.35
N ILE A 67 -13.17 8.51 8.35
CA ILE A 67 -13.44 9.05 7.02
C ILE A 67 -13.72 7.89 6.05
N SER A 68 -14.76 8.06 5.23
CA SER A 68 -15.10 7.11 4.15
C SER A 68 -14.82 7.72 2.77
N TYR A 69 -14.50 6.88 1.80
CA TYR A 69 -14.24 7.36 0.44
C TYR A 69 -15.52 7.85 -0.24
N ASP A 70 -15.47 9.03 -0.85
CA ASP A 70 -16.60 9.65 -1.52
C ASP A 70 -16.59 9.38 -3.03
N PHE A 71 -17.18 8.26 -3.44
CA PHE A 71 -17.30 7.94 -4.87
C PHE A 71 -18.22 8.90 -5.63
N TYR A 72 -19.15 9.58 -4.96
CA TYR A 72 -19.98 10.56 -5.64
C TYR A 72 -19.14 11.77 -6.07
N GLU A 73 -18.32 12.30 -5.16
CA GLU A 73 -17.36 13.38 -5.45
C GLU A 73 -16.30 12.94 -6.45
N TYR A 74 -15.81 11.70 -6.36
CA TYR A 74 -14.88 11.13 -7.33
C TYR A 74 -15.41 11.15 -8.77
N HIS A 75 -16.68 10.78 -8.98
CA HIS A 75 -17.30 10.79 -10.32
C HIS A 75 -17.83 12.18 -10.73
N HIS A 76 -18.03 13.08 -9.77
CA HIS A 76 -18.55 14.43 -9.99
C HIS A 76 -17.67 15.43 -9.26
N PRO A 77 -16.41 15.62 -9.69
CA PRO A 77 -15.49 16.52 -9.03
C PRO A 77 -16.08 17.93 -9.07
N THR A 78 -16.53 18.41 -7.91
CA THR A 78 -16.95 19.79 -7.75
C THR A 78 -15.68 20.62 -7.63
N ILE A 79 -15.06 20.93 -8.76
CA ILE A 79 -14.01 21.93 -8.81
C ILE A 79 -14.69 23.27 -8.53
N GLU A 80 -14.83 23.65 -7.26
CA GLU A 80 -14.89 25.07 -6.93
C GLU A 80 -13.50 25.61 -7.22
N GLY A 81 -13.31 26.00 -8.49
CA GLY A 81 -12.06 26.47 -9.04
C GLY A 81 -11.56 27.66 -8.24
N TYR A 82 -10.48 27.45 -7.49
CA TYR A 82 -9.62 28.51 -7.05
C TYR A 82 -8.58 28.72 -8.15
N SER A 83 -8.75 29.78 -8.94
CA SER A 83 -7.68 30.35 -9.75
C SER A 83 -6.84 31.24 -8.84
N LEU A 84 -5.59 30.85 -8.62
CA LEU A 84 -4.61 31.65 -7.87
C LEU A 84 -3.64 32.25 -8.89
N ASP A 85 -3.52 33.57 -8.89
CA ASP A 85 -2.41 34.28 -9.55
C ASP A 85 -1.14 34.14 -8.65
N ASP A 86 0.07 34.21 -9.21
CA ASP A 86 1.33 33.94 -8.47
C ASP A 86 1.77 35.11 -7.52
N ASP A 87 0.94 35.54 -6.58
CA ASP A 87 1.29 36.53 -5.55
C ASP A 87 1.20 36.01 -4.10
N GLU A 88 1.73 36.76 -3.14
CA GLU A 88 1.74 36.35 -1.71
C GLU A 88 0.32 36.25 -1.12
N ASP A 89 -0.63 36.98 -1.67
CA ASP A 89 -2.04 36.91 -1.27
C ASP A 89 -2.69 35.61 -1.76
N SER A 90 -2.17 35.03 -2.84
CA SER A 90 -2.63 33.75 -3.39
C SER A 90 -2.25 32.55 -2.53
N VAL A 91 -1.06 32.54 -1.91
CA VAL A 91 -0.66 31.47 -0.98
C VAL A 91 -1.57 31.45 0.25
N LYS A 92 -1.90 32.62 0.82
CA LYS A 92 -2.85 32.71 1.94
C LYS A 92 -4.25 32.29 1.54
N ALA A 93 -4.66 32.61 0.30
CA ALA A 93 -5.93 32.19 -0.25
C ALA A 93 -5.99 30.67 -0.48
N GLU A 94 -4.87 30.05 -0.89
CA GLU A 94 -4.69 28.60 -1.05
C GLU A 94 -4.82 27.87 0.29
N ASP A 95 -4.07 28.31 1.29
CA ASP A 95 -4.10 27.75 2.65
C ASP A 95 -5.53 27.83 3.23
N ALA A 96 -6.19 28.99 3.07
CA ALA A 96 -7.55 29.18 3.51
C ALA A 96 -8.55 28.28 2.74
N PHE A 97 -8.31 28.01 1.46
CA PHE A 97 -9.14 27.08 0.68
C PHE A 97 -9.00 25.65 1.20
N TYR A 98 -7.77 25.17 1.37
CA TYR A 98 -7.51 23.81 1.85
C TYR A 98 -7.98 23.59 3.29
N GLU A 99 -7.86 24.59 4.16
CA GLU A 99 -8.44 24.52 5.50
C GLU A 99 -9.97 24.33 5.43
N ARG A 100 -10.68 25.16 4.64
CA ARG A 100 -12.14 24.99 4.46
C ARG A 100 -12.51 23.64 3.86
N TYR A 101 -11.73 23.13 2.91
CA TYR A 101 -11.97 21.83 2.31
C TYR A 101 -11.78 20.69 3.33
N ALA A 102 -10.70 20.72 4.12
CA ALA A 102 -10.49 19.75 5.20
C ALA A 102 -11.59 19.81 6.27
N GLU A 103 -12.09 21.01 6.64
CA GLU A 103 -13.22 21.16 7.54
C GLU A 103 -14.51 20.53 6.97
N LYS A 104 -14.76 20.70 5.67
CA LYS A 104 -15.88 20.06 4.97
C LYS A 104 -15.75 18.53 5.02
N VAL A 105 -14.57 17.99 4.75
CA VAL A 105 -14.28 16.53 4.81
C VAL A 105 -14.49 16.02 6.23
N LEU A 106 -13.97 16.72 7.24
CA LEU A 106 -14.11 16.37 8.65
C LEU A 106 -15.59 16.32 9.07
N LYS A 107 -16.36 17.35 8.71
CA LYS A 107 -17.79 17.46 9.01
C LYS A 107 -18.61 16.39 8.29
N LYS A 108 -18.33 16.15 7.01
CA LYS A 108 -19.03 15.14 6.19
C LYS A 108 -18.62 13.71 6.56
N LYS A 109 -17.43 13.54 7.18
CA LYS A 109 -16.77 12.25 7.40
C LYS A 109 -16.51 11.47 6.11
N MET A 110 -16.37 12.20 5.00
CA MET A 110 -16.18 11.63 3.67
C MET A 110 -15.37 12.58 2.79
N GLY A 111 -14.55 12.02 1.91
CA GLY A 111 -13.80 12.75 0.90
C GLY A 111 -13.13 11.81 -0.10
N ILE A 112 -12.54 12.37 -1.15
CA ILE A 112 -11.63 11.66 -2.04
C ILE A 112 -10.18 11.78 -1.54
N CYS A 113 -9.20 11.19 -2.24
CA CYS A 113 -7.79 11.18 -1.85
C CYS A 113 -7.27 12.55 -1.39
N GLU A 114 -7.63 13.60 -2.15
CA GLU A 114 -7.32 15.00 -1.83
C GLU A 114 -7.90 15.47 -0.49
N GLY A 115 -9.12 15.04 -0.16
CA GLY A 115 -9.75 15.34 1.12
C GLY A 115 -9.06 14.64 2.29
N TYR A 116 -8.64 13.39 2.11
CA TYR A 116 -7.85 12.67 3.12
C TYR A 116 -6.51 13.34 3.38
N SER A 117 -5.77 13.65 2.32
CA SER A 117 -4.42 14.20 2.45
C SER A 117 -4.42 15.63 3.00
N THR A 118 -5.45 16.42 2.64
CA THR A 118 -5.64 17.77 3.17
C THR A 118 -6.06 17.74 4.64
N LEU A 119 -7.01 16.88 5.03
CA LEU A 119 -7.40 16.73 6.43
C LEU A 119 -6.23 16.24 7.31
N PHE A 120 -5.47 15.27 6.82
CA PHE A 120 -4.29 14.78 7.53
C PHE A 120 -3.27 15.90 7.76
N LYS A 121 -2.99 16.69 6.72
CA LYS A 121 -2.11 17.86 6.83
C LYS A 121 -2.64 18.89 7.83
N LEU A 122 -3.92 19.26 7.76
CA LEU A 122 -4.54 20.22 8.69
C LEU A 122 -4.35 19.80 10.16
N LEU A 123 -4.62 18.53 10.48
CA LEU A 123 -4.48 18.02 11.85
C LEU A 123 -3.00 17.95 12.28
N CYS A 124 -2.07 17.66 11.37
CA CYS A 124 -0.64 17.74 11.65
C CYS A 124 -0.18 19.17 11.92
N ASP A 125 -0.61 20.13 11.11
CA ASP A 125 -0.25 21.55 11.26
C ASP A 125 -0.74 22.10 12.61
N LYS A 126 -1.99 21.79 13.00
CA LYS A 126 -2.55 22.12 14.32
C LYS A 126 -1.82 21.43 15.49
N ALA A 127 -1.16 20.32 15.23
CA ALA A 127 -0.32 19.60 16.20
C ALA A 127 1.17 19.98 16.10
N HIS A 128 1.52 20.97 15.28
CA HIS A 128 2.89 21.43 15.03
C HIS A 128 3.83 20.34 14.49
N ILE A 129 3.30 19.43 13.67
CA ILE A 129 4.05 18.37 13.00
C ILE A 129 4.32 18.79 11.56
N THR A 130 5.60 18.79 11.15
CA THR A 130 5.96 19.10 9.76
C THR A 130 5.39 18.06 8.80
N CYS A 131 4.39 18.47 8.03
CA CYS A 131 3.67 17.65 7.06
C CYS A 131 3.48 18.41 5.73
N ILE A 132 3.77 17.74 4.63
CA ILE A 132 3.48 18.23 3.27
C ILE A 132 2.46 17.32 2.60
N LYS A 133 1.60 17.92 1.78
CA LYS A 133 0.73 17.20 0.84
C LYS A 133 1.50 16.99 -0.45
N ILE A 134 1.34 15.83 -1.06
CA ILE A 134 2.02 15.43 -2.29
C ILE A 134 0.96 14.97 -3.27
N SER A 135 0.91 15.60 -4.43
CA SER A 135 0.11 15.15 -5.55
C SER A 135 0.93 14.29 -6.51
N GLY A 136 0.29 13.34 -7.16
CA GLY A 136 0.91 12.50 -8.17
C GLY A 136 -0.02 11.41 -8.65
N HIS A 137 0.55 10.23 -8.89
CA HIS A 137 -0.20 9.08 -9.38
C HIS A 137 0.10 7.83 -8.55
N SER A 138 -0.92 7.00 -8.40
CA SER A 138 -0.82 5.72 -7.74
C SER A 138 -1.25 4.58 -8.66
N LYS A 139 -0.43 3.53 -8.75
CA LYS A 139 -0.69 2.39 -9.64
C LYS A 139 -1.18 1.18 -8.86
N ALA A 140 -2.38 0.69 -9.19
CA ALA A 140 -3.01 -0.42 -8.48
C ALA A 140 -3.26 -1.66 -9.36
N SER A 141 -3.30 -1.51 -10.68
CA SER A 141 -3.75 -2.55 -11.61
C SER A 141 -2.69 -2.94 -12.66
N VAL A 142 -2.88 -4.10 -13.29
CA VAL A 142 -1.95 -4.57 -14.35
C VAL A 142 -2.24 -3.91 -15.70
N GLU A 143 -3.44 -3.37 -15.84
CA GLU A 143 -3.93 -2.65 -17.02
C GLU A 143 -3.15 -1.34 -17.20
N GLU A 144 -2.76 -0.71 -16.10
CA GLU A 144 -1.94 0.51 -16.05
C GLU A 144 -0.46 0.27 -16.40
N ILE A 145 0.01 -0.99 -16.44
CA ILE A 145 1.42 -1.29 -16.73
C ILE A 145 1.80 -0.81 -18.13
N GLY A 146 2.82 0.04 -18.18
CA GLY A 146 3.33 0.67 -19.39
C GLY A 146 2.37 1.70 -20.01
N GLN A 147 1.32 2.10 -19.32
CA GLN A 147 0.43 3.18 -19.75
C GLN A 147 0.91 4.54 -19.25
N PRO A 148 0.66 5.63 -19.99
CA PRO A 148 0.85 6.96 -19.44
C PRO A 148 -0.15 7.20 -18.31
N PHE A 149 0.24 8.05 -17.36
CA PHE A 149 -0.63 8.50 -16.26
C PHE A 149 -0.63 10.02 -16.16
N TYR A 150 -1.70 10.52 -15.55
CA TYR A 150 -1.88 11.90 -15.11
C TYR A 150 -1.93 11.93 -13.58
N GLU A 151 -1.89 13.14 -13.01
CA GLU A 151 -2.07 13.31 -11.57
C GLU A 151 -3.51 12.95 -11.19
N ASP A 152 -3.68 11.87 -10.43
CA ASP A 152 -4.97 11.31 -10.05
C ASP A 152 -5.03 10.89 -8.58
N HIS A 153 -3.96 11.14 -7.82
CA HIS A 153 -3.86 10.74 -6.42
C HIS A 153 -3.10 11.76 -5.57
N SER A 154 -3.36 11.75 -4.27
CA SER A 154 -2.82 12.70 -3.30
C SER A 154 -2.59 12.02 -1.96
N TRP A 155 -1.42 12.25 -1.37
CA TRP A 155 -0.96 11.65 -0.11
C TRP A 155 -0.11 12.65 0.69
N ASN A 156 0.54 12.20 1.77
CA ASN A 156 1.36 13.07 2.62
C ASN A 156 2.78 12.54 2.82
N ALA A 157 3.68 13.47 3.15
CA ALA A 157 4.95 13.14 3.77
C ALA A 157 5.12 13.94 5.06
N ILE A 158 5.68 13.29 6.07
CA ILE A 158 5.98 13.90 7.36
C ILE A 158 7.47 13.80 7.67
N LYS A 159 7.98 14.75 8.45
CA LYS A 159 9.36 14.73 8.91
C LYS A 159 9.43 14.23 10.35
N ILE A 160 9.91 13.01 10.55
CA ILE A 160 10.10 12.41 11.87
C ILE A 160 11.58 12.02 12.03
N ASN A 161 12.18 12.34 13.18
CA ASN A 161 13.56 11.94 13.53
C ASN A 161 14.59 12.29 12.43
N GLY A 162 14.42 13.44 11.78
CA GLY A 162 15.34 13.93 10.74
C GLY A 162 15.13 13.34 9.34
N GLY A 163 14.17 12.42 9.14
CA GLY A 163 13.89 11.79 7.85
C GLY A 163 12.43 11.95 7.40
N TRP A 164 12.22 11.99 6.09
CA TRP A 164 10.88 11.96 5.49
C TRP A 164 10.30 10.55 5.54
N LYS A 165 9.02 10.46 5.91
CA LYS A 165 8.21 9.24 5.92
C LYS A 165 6.92 9.49 5.15
N LEU A 166 6.51 8.53 4.32
CA LEU A 166 5.34 8.67 3.47
C LEU A 166 4.12 8.08 4.16
N ILE A 167 2.98 8.74 3.98
CA ILE A 167 1.69 8.35 4.55
C ILE A 167 0.62 8.48 3.49
N ASP A 168 -0.22 7.47 3.36
CA ASP A 168 -1.46 7.54 2.58
C ASP A 168 -2.64 7.08 3.44
N ALA A 169 -3.34 8.05 4.05
CA ALA A 169 -4.52 7.76 4.85
C ALA A 169 -5.70 7.27 4.01
N CYS A 170 -5.76 7.60 2.72
CA CYS A 170 -6.84 7.19 1.83
C CYS A 170 -6.75 5.69 1.52
N TRP A 171 -5.63 5.23 0.97
CA TRP A 171 -5.40 3.81 0.69
C TRP A 171 -5.32 2.96 1.96
N ALA A 172 -4.90 3.55 3.09
CA ALA A 172 -4.96 2.87 4.38
C ALA A 172 -6.37 2.61 4.91
N SER A 173 -7.38 3.35 4.42
CA SER A 173 -8.74 3.29 4.98
C SER A 173 -9.56 2.14 4.43
N GLY A 174 -9.31 1.73 3.18
CA GLY A 174 -10.05 0.65 2.55
C GLY A 174 -9.94 0.63 1.03
N ASN A 175 -10.80 -0.18 0.42
CA ASN A 175 -10.78 -0.47 -1.01
C ASN A 175 -12.08 -0.03 -1.69
N SER A 176 -11.99 0.21 -2.99
CA SER A 176 -13.15 0.31 -3.88
C SER A 176 -13.61 -1.07 -4.35
N ASP A 177 -14.86 -1.15 -4.81
CA ASP A 177 -15.27 -2.19 -5.75
C ASP A 177 -14.75 -1.90 -7.17
N ASN A 178 -14.84 -2.88 -8.07
CA ASN A 178 -14.32 -2.76 -9.44
C ASN A 178 -14.98 -1.64 -10.27
N THR A 179 -16.12 -1.11 -9.80
CA THR A 179 -16.87 -0.03 -10.45
C THR A 179 -16.66 1.33 -9.79
N ASN A 180 -15.84 1.42 -8.74
CA ASN A 180 -15.62 2.64 -7.95
C ASN A 180 -16.95 3.28 -7.51
N THR A 181 -17.86 2.47 -6.97
CA THR A 181 -19.18 2.88 -6.48
C THR A 181 -19.38 2.57 -5.01
N LYS A 182 -18.61 1.63 -4.45
CA LYS A 182 -18.77 1.17 -3.08
C LYS A 182 -17.43 1.17 -2.34
N PHE A 183 -17.41 1.84 -1.20
CA PHE A 183 -16.28 1.81 -0.28
C PHE A 183 -16.40 0.63 0.68
N THR A 184 -15.35 -0.18 0.77
CA THR A 184 -15.22 -1.22 1.77
C THR A 184 -14.06 -0.90 2.68
N LYS A 185 -14.37 -0.54 3.92
CA LYS A 185 -13.37 -0.24 4.93
C LYS A 185 -12.50 -1.48 5.19
N LYS A 186 -11.20 -1.33 5.03
CA LYS A 186 -10.19 -2.37 5.24
C LYS A 186 -8.89 -1.69 5.59
N TYR A 187 -8.62 -1.59 6.89
CA TYR A 187 -7.44 -0.90 7.37
C TYR A 187 -6.15 -1.56 6.87
N ASP A 188 -5.23 -0.77 6.35
CA ASP A 188 -3.91 -1.22 5.90
C ASP A 188 -2.79 -0.35 6.50
N ASP A 189 -2.07 -0.96 7.46
CA ASP A 189 -0.95 -0.33 8.17
C ASP A 189 0.24 -0.03 7.24
N TYR A 190 0.31 -0.66 6.05
CA TYR A 190 1.41 -0.44 5.11
C TYR A 190 1.63 1.02 4.79
N TYR A 191 0.56 1.78 4.67
CA TYR A 191 0.57 3.19 4.30
C TYR A 191 0.82 4.13 5.49
N TYR A 192 1.20 3.60 6.66
CA TYR A 192 1.69 4.39 7.79
C TYR A 192 3.22 4.45 7.81
N CYS A 193 3.78 5.65 7.65
CA CYS A 193 5.22 5.91 7.73
C CYS A 193 6.08 4.98 6.85
N THR A 194 5.58 4.65 5.66
CA THR A 194 6.24 3.74 4.72
C THR A 194 7.60 4.32 4.31
N PRO A 195 8.66 3.49 4.26
CA PRO A 195 9.94 3.92 3.71
C PRO A 195 9.79 4.40 2.25
N PRO A 196 10.47 5.50 1.85
CA PRO A 196 10.32 6.07 0.51
C PRO A 196 10.52 5.07 -0.64
N CYS A 197 11.54 4.21 -0.56
CA CYS A 197 11.80 3.21 -1.60
C CYS A 197 10.68 2.17 -1.77
N MET A 198 9.95 1.87 -0.69
CA MET A 198 8.80 0.95 -0.74
C MET A 198 7.57 1.67 -1.27
N PHE A 199 7.33 2.90 -0.81
CA PHE A 199 6.19 3.71 -1.23
C PHE A 199 6.26 4.05 -2.73
N ALA A 200 7.46 4.36 -3.24
CA ALA A 200 7.74 4.64 -4.65
C ALA A 200 7.39 3.49 -5.61
N LEU A 201 7.19 2.27 -5.11
CA LEU A 201 6.82 1.13 -5.94
C LEU A 201 5.40 1.23 -6.52
N ASN A 202 4.51 1.99 -5.87
CA ASN A 202 3.15 2.21 -6.37
C ASN A 202 2.66 3.65 -6.26
N HIS A 203 3.49 4.58 -5.79
CA HIS A 203 3.19 6.02 -5.74
C HIS A 203 4.31 6.80 -6.42
N TYR A 204 3.96 7.65 -7.38
CA TYR A 204 4.91 8.50 -8.08
C TYR A 204 4.44 9.95 -8.04
N PRO A 205 5.17 10.85 -7.34
CA PRO A 205 4.78 12.26 -7.23
C PRO A 205 4.95 12.99 -8.55
N THR A 206 4.15 14.04 -8.75
CA THR A 206 4.30 14.95 -9.91
C THR A 206 5.68 15.60 -9.90
N ASP A 207 6.14 16.08 -8.73
CA ASP A 207 7.53 16.44 -8.50
C ASP A 207 8.33 15.24 -7.99
N SER A 208 9.22 14.70 -8.84
CA SER A 208 10.04 13.53 -8.50
C SER A 208 11.03 13.77 -7.36
N SER A 209 11.31 15.02 -6.97
CA SER A 209 12.12 15.33 -5.79
C SER A 209 11.48 14.81 -4.49
N LEU A 210 10.15 14.69 -4.49
CA LEU A 210 9.33 14.22 -3.38
C LEU A 210 9.25 12.68 -3.29
N LEU A 211 10.01 11.95 -4.12
CA LEU A 211 10.20 10.51 -3.95
C LEU A 211 11.06 10.18 -2.72
N PHE A 212 11.90 11.11 -2.25
CA PHE A 212 12.80 10.93 -1.11
C PHE A 212 13.69 9.68 -1.16
N ILE A 213 14.11 9.28 -2.37
CA ILE A 213 15.04 8.17 -2.61
C ILE A 213 16.35 8.70 -3.19
N THR A 214 17.47 8.06 -2.81
CA THR A 214 18.82 8.48 -3.22
C THR A 214 19.08 8.27 -4.71
N GLU A 215 18.53 7.21 -5.28
CA GLU A 215 18.56 6.95 -6.72
C GLU A 215 17.15 7.16 -7.27
N PRO A 216 16.88 8.29 -7.94
CA PRO A 216 15.53 8.62 -8.40
C PRO A 216 15.00 7.55 -9.37
N LEU A 217 13.86 6.97 -9.00
CA LEU A 217 13.08 6.12 -9.88
C LEU A 217 12.58 6.99 -11.03
N SER A 218 12.85 6.58 -12.26
CA SER A 218 12.35 7.32 -13.42
C SER A 218 10.86 7.05 -13.63
N LYS A 219 10.14 8.01 -14.24
CA LYS A 219 8.73 7.81 -14.63
C LYS A 219 8.56 6.58 -15.53
N ILE A 220 9.51 6.33 -16.43
CA ILE A 220 9.46 5.18 -17.35
C ILE A 220 9.64 3.85 -16.61
N ASP A 221 10.52 3.78 -15.61
CA ASP A 221 10.67 2.59 -14.79
C ASP A 221 9.42 2.36 -13.94
N PHE A 222 8.93 3.44 -13.30
CA PHE A 222 7.71 3.39 -12.51
C PHE A 222 6.54 2.80 -13.30
N ILE A 223 6.21 3.31 -14.50
CA ILE A 223 5.06 2.80 -15.26
C ILE A 223 5.24 1.35 -15.67
N ASN A 224 6.49 0.92 -15.89
CA ASN A 224 6.80 -0.44 -16.31
C ASN A 224 6.91 -1.43 -15.15
N TYR A 225 6.98 -1.00 -13.88
CA TYR A 225 6.96 -1.93 -12.75
C TYR A 225 5.69 -2.79 -12.67
N PRO A 226 5.75 -4.02 -12.14
CA PRO A 226 4.55 -4.81 -11.84
C PRO A 226 3.63 -4.06 -10.89
N ALA A 227 2.33 -4.38 -10.93
CA ALA A 227 1.38 -3.87 -9.95
C ALA A 227 1.65 -4.53 -8.60
N ILE A 228 1.73 -3.74 -7.52
CA ILE A 228 2.09 -4.24 -6.19
C ILE A 228 0.91 -4.09 -5.24
N HIS A 229 0.54 -5.20 -4.59
CA HIS A 229 -0.63 -5.31 -3.70
C HIS A 229 -0.24 -5.13 -2.25
N SER A 230 -0.98 -4.32 -1.49
CA SER A 230 -0.55 -3.80 -0.18
C SER A 230 -0.71 -4.77 0.98
N GLU A 231 -1.50 -5.82 0.80
CA GLU A 231 -1.97 -6.73 1.84
C GLU A 231 -0.87 -7.42 2.68
N ASN A 232 0.42 -7.32 2.33
CA ASN A 232 1.57 -7.71 3.17
C ASN A 232 2.89 -6.94 2.89
N LYS A 233 2.85 -5.71 2.35
CA LYS A 233 4.08 -5.04 1.86
C LYS A 233 5.09 -4.65 2.97
N LEU A 234 4.70 -4.55 4.24
CA LEU A 234 5.64 -4.22 5.33
C LEU A 234 6.61 -5.35 5.71
N ILE A 235 6.34 -6.60 5.29
CA ILE A 235 7.07 -7.75 5.82
C ILE A 235 7.97 -8.42 4.76
N VAL A 236 7.77 -8.20 3.46
CA VAL A 236 8.15 -9.26 2.51
C VAL A 236 9.00 -8.88 1.30
N LEU A 237 9.08 -7.64 0.82
CA LEU A 237 9.73 -7.42 -0.48
C LEU A 237 10.81 -6.34 -0.46
N GLU A 238 12.07 -6.76 -0.36
CA GLU A 238 13.23 -5.86 -0.52
C GLU A 238 13.60 -5.66 -1.98
N LYS A 239 13.56 -6.75 -2.76
CA LYS A 239 13.92 -6.77 -4.18
C LYS A 239 13.06 -7.79 -4.90
N PHE A 240 12.79 -7.54 -6.17
CA PHE A 240 12.12 -8.50 -7.02
C PHE A 240 12.64 -8.45 -8.46
N SER A 241 12.45 -9.55 -9.18
CA SER A 241 12.72 -9.68 -10.60
C SER A 241 11.63 -10.55 -11.24
N PRO A 242 11.22 -10.27 -12.48
CA PRO A 242 11.65 -9.15 -13.32
C PRO A 242 11.08 -7.82 -12.85
N LEU A 243 11.81 -6.72 -13.08
CA LEU A 243 11.32 -5.37 -12.79
C LEU A 243 10.28 -4.91 -13.81
N ASN A 244 10.33 -5.43 -15.04
CA ASN A 244 9.31 -5.12 -16.03
C ASN A 244 8.06 -5.97 -15.78
N GLY A 245 6.99 -5.29 -15.40
CA GLY A 245 5.65 -5.81 -15.16
C GLY A 245 4.97 -6.34 -16.42
N LYS A 246 5.39 -5.91 -17.62
CA LYS A 246 4.89 -6.44 -18.89
C LYS A 246 5.86 -7.48 -19.45
N ILE A 247 5.40 -8.72 -19.56
CA ILE A 247 6.19 -9.84 -20.05
C ILE A 247 5.59 -10.33 -21.37
N ASN A 248 6.38 -10.29 -22.44
CA ASN A 248 6.05 -10.96 -23.70
C ASN A 248 6.60 -12.39 -23.64
N ALA A 249 5.78 -13.38 -23.95
CA ALA A 249 6.16 -14.79 -23.90
C ALA A 249 5.48 -15.60 -25.01
N ARG A 250 5.94 -16.82 -25.25
CA ARG A 250 5.32 -17.84 -26.08
C ARG A 250 4.91 -19.05 -25.25
N ILE A 251 3.94 -19.82 -25.75
CA ILE A 251 3.67 -21.14 -25.16
C ILE A 251 4.97 -21.96 -25.19
N GLY A 252 5.36 -22.51 -24.05
CA GLY A 252 6.61 -23.23 -23.85
C GLY A 252 7.74 -22.40 -23.23
N ASP A 253 7.62 -21.08 -23.12
CA ASP A 253 8.63 -20.27 -22.43
C ASP A 253 8.63 -20.53 -20.92
N THR A 254 9.79 -20.36 -20.28
CA THR A 254 9.93 -20.45 -18.81
C THR A 254 10.28 -19.09 -18.25
N LEU A 255 9.35 -18.50 -17.51
CA LEU A 255 9.53 -17.21 -16.85
C LEU A 255 10.15 -17.43 -15.48
N ARG A 256 11.17 -16.64 -15.14
CA ARG A 256 11.88 -16.76 -13.86
C ARG A 256 11.60 -15.55 -12.99
N PHE A 257 11.20 -15.80 -11.75
CA PHE A 257 10.94 -14.77 -10.76
C PHE A 257 11.87 -14.94 -9.56
N GLU A 258 12.36 -13.82 -9.03
CA GLU A 258 13.12 -13.76 -7.79
C GLU A 258 12.45 -12.75 -6.86
N LEU A 259 12.25 -13.11 -5.60
CA LEU A 259 11.75 -12.23 -4.54
C LEU A 259 12.74 -12.28 -3.39
N THR A 260 13.20 -11.14 -2.89
CA THR A 260 14.00 -11.05 -1.66
C THR A 260 13.12 -10.58 -0.53
N VAL A 261 13.07 -11.35 0.55
CA VAL A 261 12.27 -11.11 1.75
C VAL A 261 13.12 -10.55 2.87
N ARG A 262 12.57 -9.65 3.69
CA ARG A 262 13.27 -9.10 4.86
C ARG A 262 13.53 -10.20 5.90
N SER A 263 14.76 -10.28 6.40
CA SER A 263 15.13 -11.15 7.54
C SER A 263 14.27 -10.85 8.77
N GLY A 264 13.87 -11.88 9.54
CA GLY A 264 13.06 -11.74 10.74
C GLY A 264 11.56 -11.98 10.55
N SER A 265 11.12 -12.33 9.33
CA SER A 265 9.81 -12.97 9.10
C SER A 265 9.83 -14.47 9.44
N ASP A 266 10.68 -14.89 10.38
CA ASP A 266 11.11 -16.29 10.61
C ASP A 266 10.01 -17.23 11.13
N SER A 267 8.78 -16.74 11.28
CA SER A 267 7.58 -17.56 11.55
C SER A 267 6.68 -17.73 10.33
N VAL A 268 7.10 -17.33 9.13
CA VAL A 268 6.37 -17.66 7.91
C VAL A 268 6.54 -19.16 7.65
N SER A 269 5.55 -19.89 8.11
CA SER A 269 5.50 -21.34 8.05
C SER A 269 5.84 -21.81 6.63
N LYS A 270 6.74 -22.80 6.54
CA LYS A 270 6.90 -23.70 5.37
C LYS A 270 5.57 -24.39 4.94
N LYS A 271 4.44 -24.06 5.57
CA LYS A 271 3.11 -24.66 5.43
C LYS A 271 2.23 -23.93 4.41
N TYR A 272 2.49 -22.65 4.13
CA TYR A 272 1.79 -21.88 3.09
C TYR A 272 2.82 -21.44 2.04
N GLY A 273 2.95 -22.23 0.98
CA GLY A 273 3.84 -21.92 -0.14
C GLY A 273 3.49 -20.59 -0.80
N SER A 274 4.41 -20.10 -1.62
CA SER A 274 4.11 -19.02 -2.55
C SER A 274 3.54 -19.60 -3.84
N PHE A 275 2.56 -18.91 -4.41
CA PHE A 275 1.76 -19.43 -5.52
C PHE A 275 1.73 -18.46 -6.69
N ILE A 276 1.43 -18.99 -7.86
CA ILE A 276 1.04 -18.19 -9.00
C ILE A 276 -0.44 -18.45 -9.30
N THR A 277 -1.22 -17.39 -9.34
CA THR A 277 -2.61 -17.42 -9.82
C THR A 277 -2.67 -16.76 -11.19
N GLU A 278 -3.32 -17.44 -12.13
CA GLU A 278 -3.39 -17.05 -13.54
C GLU A 278 -4.80 -16.60 -13.88
N PHE A 279 -4.91 -15.50 -14.60
CA PHE A 279 -6.19 -14.96 -15.05
C PHE A 279 -6.20 -14.80 -16.56
N ASP A 280 -7.40 -14.96 -17.13
CA ASP A 280 -7.67 -14.57 -18.51
C ASP A 280 -8.10 -13.11 -18.64
N VAL A 281 -8.38 -12.69 -19.87
CA VAL A 281 -8.83 -11.33 -20.21
C VAL A 281 -10.13 -10.91 -19.51
N THR A 282 -10.96 -11.87 -19.05
CA THR A 282 -12.21 -11.59 -18.34
C THR A 282 -12.02 -11.48 -16.83
N GLY A 283 -10.80 -11.67 -16.33
CA GLY A 283 -10.50 -11.77 -14.91
C GLY A 283 -10.92 -13.13 -14.31
N LYS A 284 -11.25 -14.12 -15.14
CA LYS A 284 -11.54 -15.47 -14.65
C LYS A 284 -10.23 -16.18 -14.31
N ILE A 285 -10.19 -16.80 -13.14
CA ILE A 285 -9.08 -17.65 -12.72
C ILE A 285 -9.04 -18.88 -13.64
N LEU A 286 -7.92 -19.08 -14.34
CA LEU A 286 -7.71 -20.21 -15.25
C LEU A 286 -7.21 -21.46 -14.53
N SER A 287 -6.36 -21.31 -13.52
CA SER A 287 -6.10 -22.37 -12.54
C SER A 287 -5.92 -21.77 -11.13
N PRO A 288 -6.87 -22.03 -10.22
CA PRO A 288 -6.75 -21.56 -8.84
C PRO A 288 -5.67 -22.40 -8.16
N TYR A 289 -4.59 -21.74 -7.73
CA TYR A 289 -3.47 -22.39 -7.05
C TYR A 289 -2.81 -23.48 -7.90
N SER A 290 -1.99 -23.07 -8.87
CA SER A 290 -1.08 -23.97 -9.60
C SER A 290 0.00 -24.53 -8.64
N ARG A 291 -0.41 -25.36 -7.68
CA ARG A 291 0.35 -25.56 -6.45
C ARG A 291 1.65 -26.32 -6.67
N LEU A 292 1.75 -27.23 -7.65
CA LEU A 292 2.92 -28.11 -7.78
C LEU A 292 3.26 -28.62 -9.19
N GLU A 293 2.31 -28.71 -10.15
CA GLU A 293 2.62 -29.33 -11.46
C GLU A 293 3.17 -28.37 -12.52
N LYS A 294 2.97 -27.05 -12.36
CA LYS A 294 3.36 -26.03 -13.36
C LYS A 294 4.51 -25.12 -12.92
N LEU A 295 4.81 -25.11 -11.62
CA LEU A 295 6.04 -24.54 -11.09
C LEU A 295 7.14 -25.57 -11.36
N GLN A 296 7.98 -25.31 -12.37
CA GLN A 296 9.01 -26.27 -12.74
C GLN A 296 10.08 -26.38 -11.65
N HIS A 297 10.39 -25.25 -11.00
CA HIS A 297 11.34 -25.17 -9.90
C HIS A 297 10.86 -24.14 -8.87
N PHE A 298 11.02 -24.50 -7.60
CA PHE A 298 10.85 -23.61 -6.46
C PHE A 298 12.06 -23.77 -5.54
N LYS A 299 12.72 -22.66 -5.21
CA LYS A 299 13.85 -22.64 -4.28
C LYS A 299 13.69 -21.50 -3.29
N THR A 300 14.00 -21.77 -2.02
CA THR A 300 14.19 -20.73 -1.01
C THR A 300 15.61 -20.83 -0.47
N GLU A 301 16.35 -19.73 -0.50
CA GLU A 301 17.73 -19.64 -0.03
C GLU A 301 18.00 -18.24 0.50
N ASN A 302 18.48 -18.11 1.74
CA ASN A 302 18.92 -16.83 2.33
C ASN A 302 17.92 -15.68 2.07
N ASN A 303 16.66 -15.87 2.51
CA ASN A 303 15.49 -15.01 2.31
C ASN A 303 15.06 -14.73 0.86
N LYS A 304 15.72 -15.35 -0.12
CA LYS A 304 15.31 -15.25 -1.50
C LYS A 304 14.38 -16.40 -1.84
N ILE A 305 13.41 -16.11 -2.69
CA ILE A 305 12.49 -17.09 -3.23
C ILE A 305 12.50 -17.01 -4.74
N TYR A 306 12.65 -18.18 -5.37
CA TYR A 306 12.77 -18.34 -6.80
C TYR A 306 11.61 -19.18 -7.35
N TYR A 307 11.06 -18.77 -8.50
CA TYR A 307 9.99 -19.49 -9.19
C TYR A 307 10.27 -19.56 -10.68
N ASP A 308 10.20 -20.76 -11.24
CA ASP A 308 10.14 -20.98 -12.68
C ASP A 308 8.70 -21.30 -13.08
N TYR A 309 8.09 -20.43 -13.88
CA TYR A 309 6.73 -20.59 -14.41
C TYR A 309 6.76 -20.97 -15.89
N LYS A 310 6.22 -22.14 -16.23
CA LYS A 310 6.08 -22.57 -17.62
C LYS A 310 4.82 -21.97 -18.24
N VAL A 311 4.96 -21.16 -19.29
CA VAL A 311 3.83 -20.62 -20.04
C VAL A 311 3.22 -21.74 -20.86
N TRP A 312 1.95 -22.07 -20.61
CA TRP A 312 1.29 -23.23 -21.19
C TRP A 312 0.02 -22.88 -21.97
N ASN A 313 -0.48 -21.64 -21.85
CA ASN A 313 -1.74 -21.22 -22.44
C ASN A 313 -1.67 -19.76 -22.90
N ASN A 314 -2.03 -19.50 -24.15
CA ASN A 314 -2.02 -18.16 -24.72
C ASN A 314 -3.18 -17.26 -24.25
N LYS A 315 -4.15 -17.80 -23.50
CA LYS A 315 -5.24 -17.03 -22.88
C LYS A 315 -4.84 -16.35 -21.58
N ILE A 316 -3.65 -16.66 -21.04
CA ILE A 316 -3.16 -16.04 -19.81
C ILE A 316 -2.77 -14.60 -20.11
N THR A 317 -3.38 -13.65 -19.41
CA THR A 317 -3.11 -12.21 -19.56
C THR A 317 -2.54 -11.59 -18.30
N LYS A 318 -2.68 -12.26 -17.15
CA LYS A 318 -2.19 -11.79 -15.86
C LYS A 318 -1.64 -12.94 -15.03
N LEU A 319 -0.44 -12.74 -14.49
CA LEU A 319 0.16 -13.60 -13.48
C LEU A 319 0.23 -12.84 -12.17
N CYS A 320 -0.35 -13.40 -11.11
CA CYS A 320 -0.20 -12.86 -9.77
C CYS A 320 0.69 -13.77 -8.95
N LEU A 321 1.74 -13.20 -8.34
CA LEU A 321 2.60 -13.89 -7.39
C LEU A 321 2.01 -13.67 -6.00
N LEU A 322 1.86 -14.77 -5.27
CA LEU A 322 1.33 -14.79 -3.93
C LEU A 322 2.43 -15.15 -2.94
N TYR A 323 2.37 -14.52 -1.77
CA TYR A 323 3.15 -14.90 -0.61
C TYR A 323 2.19 -15.05 0.57
N ASN A 324 2.22 -16.21 1.25
CA ASN A 324 1.27 -16.55 2.31
C ASN A 324 -0.20 -16.38 1.91
N ASN A 325 -0.59 -16.82 0.71
CA ASN A 325 -1.92 -16.66 0.12
C ASN A 325 -2.39 -15.22 -0.16
N ASN A 326 -1.51 -14.22 -0.01
CA ASN A 326 -1.84 -12.84 -0.32
C ASN A 326 -1.15 -12.44 -1.62
N TYR A 327 -1.83 -11.68 -2.47
CA TYR A 327 -1.22 -11.13 -3.66
C TYR A 327 -0.08 -10.19 -3.28
N LEU A 328 1.05 -10.32 -3.97
CA LEU A 328 2.22 -9.48 -3.76
C LEU A 328 2.52 -8.66 -5.01
N LEU A 329 2.72 -9.34 -6.14
CA LEU A 329 3.00 -8.73 -7.44
C LEU A 329 2.03 -9.23 -8.48
N SER A 330 1.67 -8.40 -9.43
CA SER A 330 0.97 -8.81 -10.64
C SER A 330 1.67 -8.31 -11.89
N TYR A 331 1.82 -9.22 -12.83
CA TYR A 331 2.44 -8.99 -14.12
C TYR A 331 1.37 -9.10 -15.21
N ARG A 332 1.48 -8.24 -16.22
CA ARG A 332 0.73 -8.33 -17.47
C ARG A 332 1.48 -9.24 -18.43
N LEU A 333 0.82 -10.30 -18.88
CA LEU A 333 1.35 -11.26 -19.84
C LEU A 333 0.78 -11.00 -21.23
N VAL A 334 1.66 -11.02 -22.23
CA VAL A 334 1.29 -11.04 -23.65
C VAL A 334 1.83 -12.32 -24.24
N VAL A 335 0.96 -13.33 -24.36
CA VAL A 335 1.36 -14.68 -24.80
C VAL A 335 1.04 -14.89 -26.28
N GLN A 336 2.08 -15.12 -27.05
CA GLN A 336 1.99 -15.51 -28.46
C GLN A 336 1.81 -17.03 -28.57
N LYS A 337 1.18 -17.47 -29.67
CA LYS A 337 1.01 -18.89 -29.98
C LYS A 337 2.35 -19.59 -30.23
#